data_AF-A0A4V6D1L0-F1
#
_entry.id   AF-A0A4V6D1L0-F1
#
_cell.length_a   1.000
_cell.length_b   1.000
_cell.length_c   1.000
_cell.angle_alpha   90.00
_cell.angle_beta   90.00
_cell.angle_gamma   90.00
#
_symmetry.space_group_name_H-M   'P 1'
#
loop_
_entity.id
_entity.type
_entity.pdbx_description
1 polymer ?
#
loop_
_entity_poly.entity_id
_entity_poly.type
_entity_poly.pdbx_seq_one_letter_code
_entity_poly.pdbx_strand_id
1 'polypeptide(L)'
;MSTMKKAAIQELVNGKLLQEEALVNRRSAYANAWQFETHPKETVMWAHFVERGLAVPTSEFFRLRNSDAYLEYETLQSHGNWKEKWFYIGNHNPPMPVVTGYHLKYSTKWLDEPSTEDSHQIVDLLQKIAALKKAGLTGVNVAASFLKRRIQPLQLRPTWGYEYSRLYDLSRMSPEDISNDEVEERLGHFLRGF
;
A
#
# COMPACT_ATOMS: atom_id res chain seq x y z
N MET A 1 -0.08 -3.30 21.46
CA MET A 1 -1.52 -3.64 21.53
C MET A 1 -2.24 -2.83 20.47
N SER A 2 -3.22 -3.39 19.76
CA SER A 2 -3.96 -2.59 18.76
C SER A 2 -4.92 -1.58 19.40
N THR A 3 -4.99 -0.40 18.80
CA THR A 3 -5.91 0.69 19.16
C THR A 3 -7.11 0.79 18.22
N MET A 4 -7.21 -0.10 17.22
CA MET A 4 -8.25 -0.07 16.18
C MET A 4 -9.62 -0.52 16.73
N LYS A 5 -10.49 0.44 17.04
CA LYS A 5 -11.89 0.23 17.41
C LYS A 5 -12.78 0.02 16.18
N LYS A 6 -13.98 -0.57 16.37
CA LYS A 6 -14.98 -0.75 15.29
C LYS A 6 -15.32 0.57 14.58
N ALA A 7 -15.45 1.69 15.31
CA ALA A 7 -15.70 3.01 14.72
C ALA A 7 -14.59 3.43 13.74
N ALA A 8 -13.31 3.27 14.10
CA ALA A 8 -12.19 3.60 13.22
C ALA A 8 -12.17 2.73 11.95
N ILE A 9 -12.55 1.46 12.06
CA ILE A 9 -12.70 0.57 10.90
C ILE A 9 -13.89 0.99 10.03
N GLN A 10 -14.94 1.54 10.63
CA GLN A 10 -16.09 2.06 9.90
C GLN A 10 -15.75 3.32 9.11
N GLU A 11 -14.92 4.22 9.65
CA GLU A 11 -14.42 5.38 8.90
C GLU A 11 -13.66 4.98 7.63
N LEU A 12 -12.90 3.87 7.66
CA LEU A 12 -12.25 3.34 6.47
C LEU A 12 -13.25 2.87 5.40
N VAL A 13 -14.42 2.35 5.79
CA VAL A 13 -15.47 1.99 4.83
C VAL A 13 -16.24 3.21 4.34
N ASN A 14 -16.54 4.16 5.22
CA ASN A 14 -17.18 5.41 4.84
C ASN A 14 -16.31 6.18 3.82
N GLY A 15 -14.99 6.18 4.01
CA GLY A 15 -14.01 6.69 3.05
C GLY A 15 -13.80 5.78 1.83
N LYS A 16 -14.62 4.74 1.64
CA LYS A 16 -14.52 3.75 0.55
C LYS A 16 -13.14 3.09 0.44
N LEU A 17 -12.32 3.12 1.47
CA LEU A 17 -10.97 2.55 1.48
C LEU A 17 -11.00 1.03 1.68
N LEU A 18 -12.05 0.55 2.33
CA LEU A 18 -12.39 -0.86 2.48
C LEU A 18 -13.73 -1.16 1.82
N GLN A 19 -13.91 -2.40 1.38
CA GLN A 19 -15.22 -2.91 0.96
C GLN A 19 -16.14 -3.10 2.18
N GLU A 20 -17.44 -3.14 1.95
CA GLU A 20 -18.46 -3.22 3.00
C GLU A 20 -18.36 -4.51 3.85
N GLU A 21 -18.91 -4.46 5.08
CA GLU A 21 -18.84 -5.54 6.09
C GLU A 21 -19.37 -6.87 5.57
N ALA A 22 -20.43 -6.84 4.75
CA ALA A 22 -21.06 -8.03 4.18
C ALA A 22 -20.15 -8.84 3.25
N LEU A 23 -19.10 -8.22 2.70
CA LEU A 23 -18.16 -8.87 1.78
C LEU A 23 -16.88 -9.31 2.48
N VAL A 24 -16.44 -8.58 3.51
CA VAL A 24 -15.06 -8.71 4.03
C VAL A 24 -14.96 -9.36 5.42
N ASN A 25 -16.04 -9.54 6.19
CA ASN A 25 -16.01 -10.15 7.55
C ASN A 25 -14.94 -9.52 8.47
N ARG A 26 -15.01 -8.19 8.66
CA ARG A 26 -14.01 -7.39 9.39
C ARG A 26 -14.26 -7.32 10.90
N ARG A 27 -13.19 -7.31 11.71
CA ARG A 27 -13.26 -7.28 13.17
C ARG A 27 -12.23 -6.35 13.80
N SER A 28 -12.66 -5.64 14.83
CA SER A 28 -11.82 -4.81 15.71
C SER A 28 -10.75 -5.65 16.41
N ALA A 29 -9.51 -5.16 16.39
CA ALA A 29 -8.42 -5.74 17.20
C ALA A 29 -8.11 -4.88 18.44
N TYR A 30 -8.97 -3.90 18.77
CA TYR A 30 -8.83 -3.10 19.98
C TYR A 30 -8.53 -3.97 21.21
N ALA A 31 -7.48 -3.61 21.93
CA ALA A 31 -6.97 -4.31 23.10
C ALA A 31 -6.28 -5.68 22.85
N ASN A 32 -6.21 -6.15 21.61
CA ASN A 32 -5.44 -7.36 21.30
C ASN A 32 -3.93 -7.06 21.37
N ALA A 33 -3.21 -7.87 22.14
CA ALA A 33 -1.77 -7.72 22.34
C ALA A 33 -0.98 -8.21 21.12
N TRP A 34 -1.44 -9.28 20.46
CA TRP A 34 -0.72 -9.99 19.41
C TRP A 34 -1.54 -10.12 18.12
N GLN A 35 -0.89 -9.91 16.99
CA GLN A 35 -1.50 -9.96 15.65
C GLN A 35 -1.91 -11.39 15.25
N PHE A 36 -1.09 -12.37 15.64
CA PHE A 36 -1.19 -13.75 15.18
C PHE A 36 -1.86 -14.67 16.22
N GLU A 37 -3.01 -14.25 16.73
CA GLU A 37 -3.89 -15.19 17.42
C GLU A 37 -4.42 -16.22 16.41
N THR A 38 -4.55 -17.49 16.82
CA THR A 38 -4.99 -18.60 15.95
C THR A 38 -6.47 -18.47 15.57
N HIS A 39 -6.75 -17.60 14.60
CA HIS A 39 -8.07 -17.41 13.99
C HIS A 39 -7.99 -17.81 12.51
N PRO A 40 -8.20 -19.10 12.15
CA PRO A 40 -7.97 -19.59 10.78
C PRO A 40 -8.88 -18.93 9.72
N LYS A 41 -9.95 -18.26 10.15
CA LYS A 41 -10.93 -17.56 9.30
C LYS A 41 -10.63 -16.07 9.12
N GLU A 42 -9.59 -15.55 9.76
CA GLU A 42 -9.27 -14.13 9.77
C GLU A 42 -7.80 -13.90 9.39
N THR A 43 -7.50 -12.69 8.92
CA THR A 43 -6.15 -12.25 8.64
C THR A 43 -5.96 -10.80 9.07
N VAL A 44 -4.70 -10.42 9.29
CA VAL A 44 -4.33 -9.13 9.85
C VAL A 44 -4.18 -8.09 8.74
N MET A 45 -4.85 -6.95 8.90
CA MET A 45 -4.79 -5.80 8.01
C MET A 45 -4.33 -4.56 8.79
N TRP A 46 -3.56 -3.69 8.13
CA TRP A 46 -3.05 -2.46 8.73
C TRP A 46 -3.83 -1.24 8.22
N ALA A 47 -4.30 -0.37 9.11
CA ALA A 47 -5.08 0.81 8.72
C ALA A 47 -4.29 1.73 7.77
N HIS A 48 -3.01 1.96 8.09
CA HIS A 48 -2.14 2.79 7.23
C HIS A 48 -1.92 2.20 5.84
N PHE A 49 -1.95 0.88 5.69
CA PHE A 49 -1.91 0.24 4.38
C PHE A 49 -3.16 0.59 3.58
N VAL A 50 -4.33 0.52 4.22
CA VAL A 50 -5.60 0.80 3.57
C VAL A 50 -5.71 2.29 3.22
N GLU A 51 -5.44 3.19 4.16
CA GLU A 51 -5.53 4.65 4.00
C GLU A 51 -4.69 5.18 2.84
N ARG A 52 -3.47 4.64 2.70
CA ARG A 52 -2.46 5.14 1.77
C ARG A 52 -2.34 4.29 0.51
N GLY A 53 -2.97 3.12 0.51
CA GLY A 53 -2.82 2.10 -0.51
C GLY A 53 -1.37 1.63 -0.67
N LEU A 54 -0.52 1.68 0.36
CA LEU A 54 0.92 1.35 0.25
C LEU A 54 1.36 0.48 1.43
N ALA A 55 1.90 -0.71 1.13
CA ALA A 55 2.19 -1.81 2.08
C ALA A 55 3.35 -1.58 3.05
N VAL A 56 4.06 -0.49 2.86
CA VAL A 56 5.33 -0.23 3.56
C VAL A 56 5.17 1.11 4.26
N PRO A 57 5.88 1.35 5.37
CA PRO A 57 6.15 2.72 5.77
C PRO A 57 6.60 3.51 4.54
N THR A 58 5.69 4.33 4.02
CA THR A 58 5.81 5.19 2.83
C THR A 58 6.98 6.17 2.88
N SER A 59 7.88 6.04 3.85
CA SER A 59 9.18 6.69 3.85
C SER A 59 10.24 5.91 3.07
N GLU A 60 10.06 4.62 2.70
CA GLU A 60 11.09 3.86 1.96
C GLU A 60 10.62 3.28 0.61
N PHE A 61 9.32 3.10 0.34
CA PHE A 61 8.87 2.48 -0.91
C PHE A 61 9.21 3.31 -2.17
N PHE A 62 9.05 4.63 -2.11
CA PHE A 62 9.50 5.53 -3.19
C PHE A 62 10.83 6.21 -2.87
N ARG A 63 11.36 6.01 -1.66
CA ARG A 63 12.69 6.46 -1.25
C ARG A 63 13.55 5.20 -1.07
N LEU A 64 13.89 4.59 -2.19
CA LEU A 64 15.01 3.66 -2.20
C LEU A 64 16.22 4.41 -1.63
N ARG A 65 16.87 3.84 -0.62
CA ARG A 65 18.04 4.42 0.04
C ARG A 65 19.00 5.01 -1.01
N ASN A 66 19.21 6.32 -0.95
CA ASN A 66 20.24 7.05 -1.72
C ASN A 66 20.12 7.01 -3.27
N SER A 67 19.09 7.61 -3.86
CA SER A 67 19.34 8.21 -5.18
C SER A 67 18.50 9.44 -5.50
N ASP A 68 19.18 10.50 -5.96
CA ASP A 68 18.59 11.68 -6.60
C ASP A 68 17.87 11.34 -7.92
N ALA A 69 18.01 10.09 -8.37
CA ALA A 69 17.44 9.55 -9.58
C ALA A 69 15.92 9.35 -9.51
N TYR A 70 15.34 9.29 -8.30
CA TYR A 70 13.90 9.13 -8.12
C TYR A 70 13.18 10.44 -7.76
N LEU A 71 11.86 10.35 -7.69
CA LEU A 71 10.98 11.47 -7.43
C LEU A 71 10.95 11.80 -5.94
N GLU A 72 11.17 13.07 -5.63
CA GLU A 72 11.19 13.55 -4.26
C GLU A 72 9.77 13.85 -3.74
N TYR A 73 9.58 13.59 -2.45
CA TYR A 73 8.41 13.98 -1.65
C TYR A 73 8.78 13.89 -0.16
N GLU A 74 8.05 14.63 0.67
CA GLU A 74 8.21 14.61 2.11
C GLU A 74 6.95 14.05 2.77
N THR A 75 7.10 13.19 3.77
CA THR A 75 5.97 12.63 4.52
C THR A 75 5.74 13.38 5.82
N LEU A 76 4.48 13.52 6.26
CA LEU A 76 4.13 14.21 7.51
C LEU A 76 4.66 13.52 8.77
N GLN A 77 4.62 12.18 8.81
CA GLN A 77 5.00 11.38 9.97
C GLN A 77 5.88 10.20 9.57
N SER A 78 6.96 9.96 10.32
CA SER A 78 7.59 8.64 10.36
C SER A 78 6.65 7.67 11.09
N HIS A 79 6.61 6.42 10.65
CA HIS A 79 5.54 5.45 10.98
C HIS A 79 5.60 4.89 12.41
N GLY A 80 6.02 5.66 13.42
CA GLY A 80 6.33 5.18 14.77
C GLY A 80 5.28 4.26 15.41
N ASN A 81 4.00 4.45 15.08
CA ASN A 81 2.89 3.72 15.70
C ASN A 81 2.15 2.79 14.72
N TRP A 82 2.76 2.44 13.57
CA TRP A 82 2.07 1.56 12.62
C TRP A 82 1.64 0.28 13.28
N LYS A 83 2.50 -0.30 14.16
CA LYS A 83 2.29 -1.54 14.93
C LYS A 83 1.06 -1.54 15.85
N GLU A 84 0.46 -0.39 16.11
CA GLU A 84 -0.75 -0.23 16.93
C GLU A 84 -2.03 -0.18 16.10
N LYS A 85 -1.92 0.03 14.78
CA LYS A 85 -3.07 0.25 13.90
C LYS A 85 -3.39 -0.93 13.00
N TRP A 86 -3.62 -2.10 13.60
CA TRP A 86 -4.05 -3.30 12.89
C TRP A 86 -5.45 -3.76 13.31
N PHE A 87 -6.14 -4.45 12.40
CA PHE A 87 -7.46 -5.04 12.60
C PHE A 87 -7.57 -6.35 11.81
N TYR A 88 -8.65 -7.10 11.97
CA TYR A 88 -8.86 -8.35 11.27
C TYR A 88 -9.81 -8.17 10.08
N ILE A 89 -9.54 -8.87 8.99
CA ILE A 89 -10.48 -9.12 7.88
C ILE A 89 -10.67 -10.61 7.69
N GLY A 90 -11.79 -11.02 7.09
CA GLY A 90 -12.04 -12.40 6.73
C GLY A 90 -10.97 -12.93 5.79
N ASN A 91 -10.55 -14.17 6.01
CA ASN A 91 -9.63 -14.89 5.15
C ASN A 91 -10.40 -15.51 3.97
N HIS A 92 -10.72 -14.68 2.97
CA HIS A 92 -11.49 -15.09 1.79
C HIS A 92 -10.67 -15.94 0.82
N ASN A 93 -11.33 -16.70 -0.04
CA ASN A 93 -10.65 -17.51 -1.05
C ASN A 93 -9.98 -16.63 -2.13
N PRO A 94 -8.75 -16.97 -2.56
CA PRO A 94 -7.89 -18.01 -2.00
C PRO A 94 -7.33 -17.58 -0.63
N PRO A 95 -7.44 -18.44 0.40
CA PRO A 95 -7.07 -18.06 1.75
C PRO A 95 -5.56 -17.84 1.83
N MET A 96 -5.16 -16.85 2.62
CA MET A 96 -3.76 -16.71 2.99
C MET A 96 -3.29 -17.95 3.76
N PRO A 97 -2.04 -18.39 3.53
CA PRO A 97 -1.47 -19.51 4.27
C PRO A 97 -1.45 -19.19 5.77
N VAL A 98 -1.63 -20.22 6.59
CA VAL A 98 -1.51 -20.10 8.04
C VAL A 98 -0.12 -19.54 8.36
N VAL A 99 -0.08 -18.49 9.19
CA VAL A 99 1.19 -17.94 9.66
C VAL A 99 1.88 -19.02 10.49
N THR A 100 2.91 -19.62 9.92
CA THR A 100 3.56 -20.80 10.48
C THR A 100 4.50 -20.45 11.65
N GLY A 101 4.68 -19.16 11.95
CA GLY A 101 5.62 -18.67 12.97
C GLY A 101 7.09 -18.88 12.61
N TYR A 102 7.39 -19.46 11.45
CA TYR A 102 8.75 -19.61 10.95
C TYR A 102 9.31 -18.24 10.59
N HIS A 103 10.43 -17.89 11.20
CA HIS A 103 11.22 -16.75 10.78
C HIS A 103 11.91 -17.09 9.47
N LEU A 104 11.97 -16.12 8.55
CA LEU A 104 12.80 -16.25 7.37
C LEU A 104 14.26 -16.42 7.84
N LYS A 105 14.90 -17.49 7.38
CA LYS A 105 16.33 -17.65 7.58
C LYS A 105 17.03 -16.76 6.58
N TYR A 106 17.91 -15.90 7.08
CA TYR A 106 18.77 -15.08 6.24
C TYR A 106 19.44 -15.96 5.18
N SER A 107 19.39 -15.51 3.93
CA SER A 107 20.10 -16.10 2.82
C SER A 107 21.01 -15.05 2.22
N THR A 108 22.27 -15.40 1.97
CA THR A 108 23.21 -14.51 1.27
C THR A 108 22.70 -14.15 -0.12
N LYS A 109 21.85 -14.99 -0.73
CA LYS A 109 21.19 -14.73 -2.02
C LYS A 109 20.29 -13.48 -2.02
N TRP A 110 19.86 -13.00 -0.85
CA TRP A 110 19.09 -11.75 -0.77
C TRP A 110 19.94 -10.51 -1.05
N LEU A 111 21.26 -10.65 -1.07
CA LEU A 111 22.21 -9.62 -1.45
C LEU A 111 22.67 -9.77 -2.91
N ASP A 112 22.23 -10.81 -3.62
CA ASP A 112 22.60 -11.00 -5.01
C ASP A 112 22.04 -9.83 -5.83
N GLU A 113 22.92 -9.08 -6.48
CA GLU A 113 22.50 -8.05 -7.42
C GLU A 113 21.92 -8.70 -8.69
N PRO A 114 20.88 -8.11 -9.28
CA PRO A 114 20.35 -8.59 -10.54
C PRO A 114 21.44 -8.58 -11.62
N SER A 115 21.46 -9.61 -12.48
CA SER A 115 22.46 -9.68 -13.55
C SER A 115 22.29 -8.52 -14.55
N THR A 116 23.29 -8.28 -15.40
CA THR A 116 23.19 -7.30 -16.48
C THR A 116 22.00 -7.59 -17.41
N GLU A 117 21.73 -8.87 -17.66
CA GLU A 117 20.59 -9.32 -18.46
C GLU A 117 19.26 -9.05 -17.75
N ASP A 118 19.18 -9.29 -16.44
CA ASP A 118 17.98 -8.97 -15.63
C ASP A 118 17.76 -7.46 -15.46
N SER A 119 18.82 -6.67 -15.60
CA SER A 119 18.82 -5.22 -15.31
C SER A 119 18.73 -4.33 -16.55
N HIS A 120 18.64 -4.88 -17.76
CA HIS A 120 18.68 -4.08 -19.00
C HIS A 120 17.59 -2.99 -19.04
N GLN A 121 16.40 -3.27 -18.49
CA GLN A 121 15.29 -2.32 -18.45
C GLN A 121 15.48 -1.20 -17.43
N ILE A 122 16.31 -1.42 -16.40
CA ILE A 122 16.50 -0.46 -15.30
C ILE A 122 17.06 0.85 -15.86
N VAL A 123 18.04 0.76 -16.77
CA VAL A 123 18.65 1.94 -17.39
C VAL A 123 17.61 2.77 -18.15
N ASP A 124 16.80 2.12 -18.99
CA ASP A 124 15.75 2.79 -19.76
C ASP A 124 14.67 3.41 -18.87
N LEU A 125 14.29 2.72 -17.79
CA LEU A 125 13.32 3.21 -16.82
C LEU A 125 13.86 4.43 -16.05
N LEU A 126 15.12 4.41 -15.63
CA LEU A 126 15.76 5.55 -14.96
C LEU A 126 15.85 6.77 -15.89
N GLN A 127 16.17 6.57 -17.17
CA GLN A 127 16.16 7.67 -18.17
C GLN A 127 14.76 8.27 -18.33
N LYS A 128 13.72 7.44 -18.38
CA LYS A 128 12.31 7.91 -18.43
C LYS A 128 11.94 8.68 -17.17
N ILE A 129 12.31 8.18 -15.99
CA ILE A 129 12.05 8.87 -14.71
C ILE A 129 12.76 10.23 -14.69
N ALA A 130 14.03 10.30 -15.12
CA ALA A 130 14.77 11.56 -15.18
C ALA A 130 14.14 12.58 -16.15
N ALA A 131 13.70 12.13 -17.32
CA ALA A 131 13.00 12.97 -18.29
C ALA A 131 11.67 13.51 -17.71
N LEU A 132 10.90 12.66 -17.04
CA LEU A 132 9.65 13.05 -16.38
C LEU A 132 9.89 14.00 -15.20
N LYS A 133 10.92 13.76 -14.39
CA LYS A 133 11.34 14.66 -13.30
C LYS A 133 11.69 16.04 -13.86
N LYS A 134 12.46 16.11 -14.96
CA LYS A 134 12.78 17.37 -15.65
C LYS A 134 11.54 18.07 -16.22
N ALA A 135 10.52 17.31 -16.61
CA ALA A 135 9.22 17.85 -17.03
C ALA A 135 8.30 18.28 -15.88
N GLY A 136 8.74 18.13 -14.62
CA GLY A 136 7.99 18.55 -13.44
C GLY A 136 7.18 17.46 -12.75
N LEU A 137 7.36 16.18 -13.09
CA LEU A 137 6.75 15.09 -12.32
C LEU A 137 7.35 15.06 -10.90
N THR A 138 6.49 14.99 -9.89
CA THR A 138 6.88 14.90 -8.46
C THR A 138 6.36 13.62 -7.82
N GLY A 139 6.86 13.28 -6.63
CA GLY A 139 6.33 12.14 -5.86
C GLY A 139 4.86 12.32 -5.48
N VAL A 140 4.42 13.57 -5.28
CA VAL A 140 3.01 13.93 -5.03
C VAL A 140 2.13 13.52 -6.21
N ASN A 141 2.54 13.80 -7.46
CA ASN A 141 1.78 13.41 -8.64
C ASN A 141 1.65 11.89 -8.77
N VAL A 142 2.71 11.16 -8.44
CA VAL A 142 2.69 9.69 -8.43
C VAL A 142 1.77 9.15 -7.34
N ALA A 143 1.82 9.72 -6.14
CA ALA A 143 0.90 9.36 -5.05
C ALA A 143 -0.56 9.64 -5.43
N ALA A 144 -0.85 10.79 -6.03
CA ALA A 144 -2.18 11.15 -6.54
C ALA A 144 -2.67 10.13 -7.59
N SER A 145 -1.83 9.79 -8.56
CA SER A 145 -2.11 8.77 -9.58
C SER A 145 -2.40 7.42 -8.94
N PHE A 146 -1.63 7.03 -7.93
CA PHE A 146 -1.83 5.78 -7.20
C PHE A 146 -3.18 5.74 -6.47
N LEU A 147 -3.52 6.80 -5.73
CA LEU A 147 -4.81 6.95 -5.05
C LEU A 147 -5.99 6.86 -6.02
N LYS A 148 -5.88 7.52 -7.18
CA LYS A 148 -6.90 7.48 -8.25
C LYS A 148 -7.09 6.11 -8.87
N ARG A 149 -6.05 5.30 -8.94
CA ARG A 149 -6.13 3.93 -9.47
C ARG A 149 -6.92 3.01 -8.55
N ARG A 150 -6.92 3.28 -7.23
CA ARG A 150 -7.69 2.49 -6.24
C ARG A 150 -7.31 1.00 -6.28
N ILE A 151 -6.04 0.69 -6.57
CA ILE A 151 -5.52 -0.68 -6.65
C ILE A 151 -4.63 -0.92 -5.44
N GLN A 152 -4.77 -2.07 -4.79
CA GLN A 152 -3.85 -2.47 -3.72
C GLN A 152 -2.47 -2.86 -4.31
N PRO A 153 -1.33 -2.46 -3.73
CA PRO A 153 0.00 -2.75 -4.28
C PRO A 153 0.28 -4.23 -4.45
N LEU A 154 -0.14 -5.05 -3.48
CA LEU A 154 0.11 -6.49 -3.42
C LEU A 154 -1.08 -7.33 -3.91
N GLN A 155 -2.04 -6.70 -4.60
CA GLN A 155 -3.15 -7.43 -5.21
C GLN A 155 -2.69 -8.18 -6.46
N LEU A 156 -3.22 -9.39 -6.64
CA LEU A 156 -3.07 -10.14 -7.88
C LEU A 156 -3.70 -9.36 -9.03
N ARG A 157 -2.91 -9.06 -10.07
CA ARG A 157 -3.37 -8.29 -11.23
C ARG A 157 -3.46 -9.18 -12.47
N PRO A 158 -4.50 -9.04 -13.31
CA PRO A 158 -4.59 -9.72 -14.59
C PRO A 158 -3.67 -9.07 -15.65
N THR A 159 -3.27 -7.82 -15.46
CA THR A 159 -2.41 -7.04 -16.35
C THR A 159 -1.25 -6.40 -15.60
N TRP A 160 -0.28 -5.86 -16.33
CA TRP A 160 0.87 -5.18 -15.73
C TRP A 160 0.43 -3.90 -15.02
N GLY A 161 1.06 -3.54 -13.90
CA GLY A 161 0.64 -2.38 -13.10
C GLY A 161 0.76 -1.02 -13.82
N TYR A 162 1.53 -0.95 -14.90
CA TYR A 162 1.64 0.22 -15.77
C TYR A 162 0.56 0.27 -16.87
N GLU A 163 -0.13 -0.83 -17.16
CA GLU A 163 -1.22 -0.95 -18.13
C GLU A 163 -2.59 -0.65 -17.49
N TYR A 164 -2.70 0.54 -16.89
CA TYR A 164 -3.92 0.96 -16.20
C TYR A 164 -5.01 1.37 -17.20
N SER A 165 -6.11 0.61 -17.27
CA SER A 165 -7.24 0.84 -18.19
C SER A 165 -8.33 1.78 -17.62
N ARG A 166 -7.97 2.62 -16.65
CA ARG A 166 -8.86 3.60 -16.00
C ARG A 166 -10.06 2.94 -15.32
N LEU A 167 -11.28 3.37 -15.62
CA LEU A 167 -12.50 2.87 -14.98
C LEU A 167 -12.78 1.39 -15.32
N TYR A 168 -12.18 0.86 -16.38
CA TYR A 168 -12.34 -0.54 -16.80
C TYR A 168 -11.26 -1.46 -16.24
N ASP A 169 -10.39 -0.97 -15.35
CA ASP A 169 -9.36 -1.82 -14.75
C ASP A 169 -10.00 -2.76 -13.72
N LEU A 170 -9.96 -4.06 -14.02
CA LEU A 170 -10.52 -5.12 -13.19
C LEU A 170 -9.82 -5.24 -11.82
N SER A 171 -8.65 -4.62 -11.67
CA SER A 171 -7.91 -4.58 -10.41
C SER A 171 -8.39 -3.48 -9.46
N ARG A 172 -9.33 -2.61 -9.86
CA ARG A 172 -9.88 -1.56 -8.98
C ARG A 172 -10.61 -2.16 -7.80
N MET A 173 -10.34 -1.64 -6.61
CA MET A 173 -11.06 -2.01 -5.38
C MET A 173 -12.49 -1.47 -5.34
N SER A 174 -12.78 -0.43 -6.10
CA SER A 174 -14.09 0.23 -6.19
C SER A 174 -14.32 0.75 -7.61
N PRO A 175 -15.52 0.52 -8.18
CA PRO A 175 -15.85 0.96 -9.53
C PRO A 175 -16.05 2.47 -9.61
N GLU A 176 -16.35 3.13 -8.49
CA GLU A 176 -16.47 4.59 -8.41
C GLU A 176 -15.11 5.26 -8.57
N ASP A 177 -15.12 6.43 -9.22
CA ASP A 177 -13.96 7.30 -9.25
C ASP A 177 -13.85 8.14 -7.97
N ILE A 178 -12.63 8.54 -7.65
CA ILE A 178 -12.33 9.45 -6.55
C ILE A 178 -12.13 10.87 -7.12
N SER A 179 -12.76 11.87 -6.50
CA SER A 179 -12.63 13.26 -6.93
C SER A 179 -11.21 13.79 -6.71
N ASN A 180 -10.86 14.88 -7.39
CA ASN A 180 -9.57 15.55 -7.14
C ASN A 180 -9.50 16.05 -5.70
N ASP A 181 -10.54 16.71 -5.21
CA ASP A 181 -10.61 17.25 -3.85
C ASP A 181 -10.37 16.16 -2.79
N GLU A 182 -10.95 14.98 -2.98
CA GLU A 182 -10.76 13.86 -2.06
C GLU A 182 -9.36 13.25 -2.16
N VAL A 183 -8.76 13.24 -3.36
CA VAL A 183 -7.34 12.86 -3.52
C VAL A 183 -6.44 13.86 -2.79
N GLU A 184 -6.72 15.15 -2.92
CA GLU A 184 -5.95 16.22 -2.28
C GLU A 184 -6.04 16.15 -0.76
N GLU A 185 -7.24 16.01 -0.21
CA GLU A 185 -7.49 15.78 1.22
C GLU A 185 -6.68 14.59 1.74
N ARG A 186 -6.70 13.47 1.00
CA ARG A 186 -5.94 12.27 1.38
C ARG A 186 -4.45 12.49 1.34
N LEU A 187 -3.92 13.17 0.32
CA LEU A 187 -2.49 13.49 0.24
C LEU A 187 -2.06 14.35 1.43
N GLY A 188 -2.88 15.32 1.84
CA GLY A 188 -2.66 16.16 3.02
C GLY A 188 -2.60 15.38 4.35
N HIS A 189 -3.07 14.14 4.41
CA HIS A 189 -2.93 13.30 5.60
C HIS A 189 -1.58 12.58 5.72
N PHE A 190 -0.78 12.51 4.65
CA PHE A 190 0.51 11.79 4.70
C PHE A 190 1.69 12.47 4.01
N LEU A 191 1.48 13.49 3.17
CA LEU A 191 2.53 14.30 2.54
C LEU A 191 2.66 15.67 3.22
N ARG A 192 3.89 16.12 3.42
CA ARG A 192 4.20 17.42 4.01
C ARG A 192 4.22 18.49 2.92
N GLY A 193 3.71 19.67 3.22
CA GLY A 193 3.70 20.80 2.29
C GLY A 193 2.73 20.63 1.12
N PHE A 194 1.72 19.80 1.32
CA PHE A 194 0.57 19.63 0.44
C PHE A 194 -0.66 20.22 1.13
#